data_AF-A0A260PAE9-F1
#
_entry.id   AF-A0A260PAE9-F1
#
_cell.length_a   1.000
_cell.length_b   1.000
_cell.length_c   1.000
_cell.angle_alpha   90.00
_cell.angle_beta   90.00
_cell.angle_gamma   90.00
#
_symmetry.space_group_name_H-M   'P 1'
#
loop_
_entity.id
_entity.type
_entity.pdbx_description
1 polymer ?
#
loop_
_entity_poly.entity_id
_entity_poly.type
_entity_poly.pdbx_seq_one_letter_code
_entity_poly.pdbx_strand_id
1 'polypeptide(L)'
;MSALLEPLPSANDSGVPTTRRSRGPISLVPPPMQIHPVPAAASPFPPRPDLTGREIEVLLCWIRHDSKTEVAKALFLSLGTVNTHLTRIRAKYTSVGRPAPTKAALVARALQDGLVDISEL
;
A
#
# COMPACT_ATOMS: atom_id res chain seq x y z
N MET A 1 66.85 11.46 21.82
CA MET A 1 65.90 10.62 22.57
C MET A 1 65.30 9.61 21.60
N SER A 2 65.90 8.42 21.57
CA SER A 2 65.43 7.25 20.84
C SER A 2 64.25 6.61 21.56
N ALA A 3 63.29 6.07 20.81
CA ALA A 3 62.48 4.91 21.21
C ALA A 3 61.87 4.34 19.92
N LEU A 4 62.40 3.21 19.42
CA LEU A 4 61.84 1.85 19.60
C LEU A 4 60.48 1.72 18.90
N LEU A 5 60.39 1.15 17.69
CA LEU A 5 60.40 -0.29 17.40
C LEU A 5 59.54 -1.10 18.39
N GLU A 6 58.28 -1.38 18.01
CA GLU A 6 57.63 -2.67 18.30
C GLU A 6 56.69 -3.06 17.14
N PRO A 7 56.86 -4.24 16.54
CA PRO A 7 55.96 -4.80 15.54
C PRO A 7 54.73 -5.46 16.19
N LEU A 8 53.56 -5.32 15.57
CA LEU A 8 52.35 -6.06 15.97
C LEU A 8 52.51 -7.57 15.69
N PRO A 9 52.23 -8.44 16.68
CA PRO A 9 52.27 -9.89 16.49
C PRO A 9 51.06 -10.38 15.69
N SER A 10 51.30 -10.95 14.50
CA SER A 10 50.33 -11.83 13.83
C SER A 10 50.37 -13.20 14.49
N ALA A 11 49.58 -13.34 15.56
CA ALA A 11 49.16 -14.63 16.08
C ALA A 11 47.68 -14.80 15.74
N ASN A 12 47.34 -15.77 14.90
CA ASN A 12 46.12 -16.54 15.10
C ASN A 12 46.22 -17.90 14.42
N ASP A 13 46.71 -18.83 15.24
CA ASP A 13 46.40 -20.24 15.33
C ASP A 13 45.06 -20.62 14.69
N SER A 14 45.11 -21.28 13.53
CA SER A 14 43.94 -21.92 12.92
C SER A 14 43.78 -23.34 13.46
N GLY A 15 43.50 -23.46 14.76
CA GLY A 15 42.99 -24.69 15.36
C GLY A 15 41.48 -24.74 15.20
N VAL A 16 40.98 -25.42 14.17
CA VAL A 16 39.53 -25.66 14.01
C VAL A 16 39.15 -26.90 14.84
N PRO A 17 38.39 -26.78 15.94
CA PRO A 17 37.86 -27.95 16.62
C PRO A 17 36.69 -28.53 15.82
N THR A 18 36.92 -29.71 15.22
CA THR A 18 35.86 -30.55 14.67
C THR A 18 34.98 -31.04 15.83
N THR A 19 33.91 -30.31 16.14
CA THR A 19 32.85 -30.81 17.03
C THR A 19 31.97 -31.78 16.23
N ARG A 20 32.19 -33.07 16.47
CA ARG A 20 31.36 -34.18 16.03
C ARG A 20 29.95 -34.02 16.61
N ARG A 21 29.01 -33.44 15.85
CA ARG A 21 27.59 -33.39 16.23
C ARG A 21 27.03 -34.81 16.31
N SER A 22 26.76 -35.25 17.54
CA SER A 22 25.93 -36.42 17.83
C SER A 22 24.51 -36.17 17.27
N ARG A 23 24.08 -36.99 16.30
CA ARG A 23 22.70 -36.98 15.79
C ARG A 23 21.86 -37.88 16.69
N GLY A 24 21.03 -37.28 17.55
CA GLY A 24 19.98 -37.99 18.28
C GLY A 24 18.83 -38.41 17.33
N PRO A 25 18.00 -39.38 17.74
CA PRO A 25 16.87 -39.84 16.94
C PRO A 25 15.82 -38.73 16.77
N ILE A 26 15.37 -38.54 15.53
CA ILE A 26 14.33 -37.56 15.17
C ILE A 26 13.01 -38.04 15.81
N SER A 27 12.51 -37.31 16.80
CA SER A 27 11.17 -37.53 17.35
C SER A 27 10.14 -37.14 16.29
N LEU A 28 9.35 -38.11 15.84
CA LEU A 28 8.34 -37.96 14.78
C LEU A 28 6.98 -37.48 15.32
N VAL A 29 6.90 -37.08 16.59
CA VAL A 29 5.66 -36.53 17.15
C VAL A 29 5.57 -35.06 16.74
N PRO A 30 4.60 -34.68 15.88
CA PRO A 30 4.38 -33.27 15.59
C PRO A 30 4.00 -32.56 16.91
N PRO A 31 4.61 -31.40 17.22
CA PRO A 31 4.21 -30.65 18.40
C PRO A 31 2.73 -30.29 18.30
N PRO A 32 1.98 -30.26 19.42
CA PRO A 32 0.59 -29.84 19.40
C PRO A 32 0.50 -28.44 18.77
N MET A 33 -0.16 -28.37 17.62
CA MET A 33 -0.33 -27.15 16.84
C MET A 33 -1.23 -26.22 17.66
N GLN A 34 -0.63 -25.27 18.37
CA GLN A 34 -1.39 -24.26 19.11
C GLN A 34 -2.06 -23.35 18.08
N ILE A 35 -3.36 -23.57 17.85
CA ILE A 35 -4.19 -22.71 17.02
C ILE A 35 -4.49 -21.46 17.86
N HIS A 36 -3.59 -20.47 17.81
CA HIS A 36 -3.93 -19.15 18.33
C HIS A 36 -5.13 -18.62 17.53
N PRO A 37 -6.16 -18.05 18.18
CA PRO A 37 -7.23 -17.37 17.47
C PRO A 37 -6.59 -16.23 16.68
N VAL A 38 -6.51 -16.41 15.36
CA VAL A 38 -6.10 -15.34 14.45
C VAL A 38 -7.15 -14.24 14.65
N PRO A 39 -6.76 -13.03 15.14
CA PRO A 39 -7.72 -11.95 15.28
C PRO A 39 -8.39 -11.78 13.94
N ALA A 40 -9.74 -11.76 13.92
CA ALA A 40 -10.54 -11.68 12.71
C ALA A 40 -9.87 -10.70 11.75
N ALA A 41 -9.22 -11.26 10.72
CA ALA A 41 -8.28 -10.50 9.91
C ALA A 41 -9.05 -9.33 9.34
N ALA A 42 -8.69 -8.10 9.75
CA ALA A 42 -9.14 -6.91 9.08
C ALA A 42 -8.91 -7.17 7.59
N SER A 43 -9.96 -7.03 6.78
CA SER A 43 -9.91 -7.43 5.38
C SER A 43 -8.62 -6.85 4.76
N PRO A 44 -7.80 -7.65 4.07
CA PRO A 44 -6.52 -7.18 3.51
C PRO A 44 -6.71 -6.09 2.46
N PHE A 45 -7.97 -5.82 2.07
CA PHE A 45 -8.36 -4.77 1.17
C PHE A 45 -8.83 -3.54 1.95
N PRO A 46 -8.20 -2.38 1.76
CA PRO A 46 -8.70 -1.14 2.31
C PRO A 46 -10.15 -0.90 1.85
N PRO A 47 -11.02 -0.38 2.75
CA PRO A 47 -12.43 -0.22 2.47
C PRO A 47 -12.69 0.79 1.34
N ARG A 48 -13.86 0.69 0.71
CA ARG A 48 -14.32 1.68 -0.27
C ARG A 48 -14.57 3.02 0.43
N PRO A 49 -14.21 4.16 -0.19
CA PRO A 49 -14.53 5.46 0.38
C PRO A 49 -16.04 5.70 0.35
N ASP A 50 -16.54 6.37 1.38
CA ASP A 50 -17.94 6.79 1.45
C ASP A 50 -18.14 8.08 0.64
N LEU A 51 -18.34 7.94 -0.67
CA LEU A 51 -18.64 9.04 -1.58
C LEU A 51 -20.14 9.32 -1.61
N THR A 52 -20.52 10.58 -1.49
CA THR A 52 -21.92 11.00 -1.65
C THR A 52 -22.35 10.84 -3.11
N GLY A 53 -23.65 10.73 -3.39
CA GLY A 53 -24.16 10.63 -4.76
C GLY A 53 -23.65 11.75 -5.67
N ARG A 54 -23.62 13.00 -5.17
CA ARG A 54 -23.09 14.15 -5.93
C ARG A 54 -21.59 14.05 -6.20
N GLU A 55 -20.81 13.50 -5.28
CA GLU A 55 -19.38 13.28 -5.49
C GLU A 55 -19.14 12.17 -6.53
N ILE A 56 -19.96 11.12 -6.54
CA ILE A 56 -19.93 10.08 -7.56
C ILE A 56 -20.24 10.68 -8.93
N GLU A 57 -21.32 11.46 -9.07
CA GLU A 57 -21.67 12.14 -10.32
C GLU A 57 -20.52 13.00 -10.86
N VAL A 58 -19.89 13.80 -9.98
CA VAL A 58 -18.75 14.65 -10.36
C VAL A 58 -17.54 13.80 -10.77
N LEU A 59 -17.26 12.71 -10.05
CA LEU A 59 -16.19 11.79 -10.38
C LEU A 59 -16.39 11.15 -11.76
N LEU A 60 -17.59 10.62 -12.03
CA LEU A 60 -17.92 9.98 -13.30
C LEU A 60 -17.85 10.97 -14.46
N CYS A 61 -18.41 12.16 -14.27
CA CYS A 61 -18.35 13.22 -15.28
C CYS A 61 -16.90 13.65 -15.56
N TRP A 62 -16.06 13.77 -14.52
CA TRP A 62 -14.64 14.08 -14.66
C TRP A 62 -13.83 12.99 -15.36
N ILE A 63 -14.19 11.72 -15.18
CA ILE A 63 -13.56 10.61 -15.91
C ILE A 63 -13.85 10.73 -17.41
N ARG A 64 -15.10 11.02 -17.77
CA ARG A 64 -15.58 11.09 -19.16
C ARG A 64 -15.14 12.34 -19.95
N HIS A 65 -14.75 13.42 -19.28
CA HIS A 65 -14.38 14.69 -19.95
C HIS A 65 -12.92 15.04 -19.74
N ASP A 66 -12.29 15.69 -20.72
CA ASP A 66 -10.86 16.05 -20.64
C ASP A 66 -10.61 17.38 -19.94
N SER A 67 -11.63 18.23 -19.81
CA SER A 67 -11.53 19.52 -19.14
C SER A 67 -12.53 19.69 -17.99
N LYS A 68 -12.07 20.33 -16.91
CA LYS A 68 -12.91 20.72 -15.78
C LYS A 68 -13.98 21.74 -16.17
N THR A 69 -13.74 22.51 -17.23
CA THR A 69 -14.74 23.46 -17.75
C THR A 69 -15.91 22.74 -18.41
N GLU A 70 -15.67 21.59 -19.05
CA GLU A 70 -16.73 20.77 -19.64
C GLU A 70 -17.55 20.07 -18.57
N VAL A 71 -16.90 19.52 -17.55
CA VAL A 71 -17.59 18.96 -16.36
C VAL A 71 -18.48 20.00 -15.69
N ALA A 72 -17.96 21.22 -15.50
CA ALA A 72 -18.70 22.33 -14.92
C ALA A 72 -19.97 22.63 -15.74
N LYS A 73 -19.86 22.69 -17.07
CA LYS A 73 -21.01 22.87 -17.96
C LYS A 73 -21.99 21.70 -17.88
N ALA A 74 -21.50 20.46 -17.94
CA ALA A 74 -22.32 19.25 -17.96
C ALA A 74 -23.13 19.07 -16.67
N LEU A 75 -22.58 19.47 -15.52
CA LEU A 75 -23.24 19.34 -14.21
C LEU A 75 -23.86 20.64 -13.69
N PHE A 76 -23.88 21.70 -14.50
CA PHE A 76 -24.33 23.06 -14.13
C PHE A 76 -23.65 23.59 -12.85
N LEU A 77 -22.34 23.37 -12.73
CA LEU A 77 -21.50 23.80 -11.61
C LEU A 77 -20.55 24.91 -12.01
N SER A 78 -20.05 25.65 -11.00
CA SER A 78 -18.88 26.50 -11.21
C SER A 78 -17.60 25.67 -11.29
N LEU A 79 -16.57 26.17 -11.98
CA LEU A 79 -15.25 25.54 -12.02
C LEU A 79 -14.65 25.38 -10.60
N GLY A 80 -14.88 26.36 -9.72
CA GLY A 80 -14.46 26.30 -8.32
C GLY A 80 -15.12 25.14 -7.57
N THR A 81 -16.42 24.93 -7.78
CA THR A 81 -17.17 23.83 -7.16
C THR A 81 -16.66 22.47 -7.63
N VAL A 82 -16.36 22.30 -8.93
CA VAL A 82 -15.75 21.08 -9.46
C VAL A 82 -14.39 20.81 -8.78
N ASN A 83 -13.53 21.83 -8.66
CA ASN A 83 -12.25 21.69 -7.96
C ASN A 83 -12.44 21.27 -6.49
N THR A 84 -13.37 21.89 -5.77
CA THR A 84 -13.67 21.54 -4.38
C THR A 84 -14.15 20.09 -4.26
N HIS A 85 -15.04 19.64 -5.15
CA HIS A 85 -15.48 18.25 -5.16
C HIS A 85 -14.32 17.28 -5.43
N LEU A 86 -13.47 17.54 -6.44
CA LEU A 86 -12.32 16.69 -6.74
C LEU A 86 -11.34 16.61 -5.55
N THR A 87 -11.09 17.73 -4.86
CA THR A 87 -10.26 17.74 -3.66
C THR A 87 -10.86 16.90 -2.54
N ARG A 88 -12.18 17.00 -2.30
CA ARG A 88 -12.87 16.20 -1.28
C ARG A 88 -12.89 14.71 -1.62
N ILE A 89 -13.16 14.35 -2.86
CA ILE A 89 -13.11 12.97 -3.36
C ILE A 89 -11.72 12.38 -3.10
N ARG A 90 -10.66 13.09 -3.48
CA ARG A 90 -9.28 12.65 -3.23
C ARG A 90 -8.98 12.49 -1.75
N ALA A 91 -9.44 13.40 -0.90
CA ALA A 91 -9.28 13.30 0.54
C ALA A 91 -9.97 12.05 1.11
N LYS A 92 -11.18 11.72 0.65
CA LYS A 92 -11.92 10.51 1.05
C LYS A 92 -11.22 9.22 0.62
N TYR A 93 -10.65 9.22 -0.58
CA TYR A 93 -9.81 8.12 -1.05
C TYR A 93 -8.55 7.95 -0.19
N THR A 94 -7.89 9.05 0.15
CA THR A 94 -6.71 9.03 1.04
C THR A 94 -7.08 8.57 2.46
N SER A 95 -8.25 8.96 3.00
CA SER A 95 -8.65 8.59 4.37
C SER A 95 -8.90 7.09 4.54
N VAL A 96 -9.28 6.39 3.46
CA VAL A 96 -9.40 4.92 3.45
C VAL A 96 -8.11 4.21 3.04
N GLY A 97 -6.98 4.92 2.94
CA GLY A 97 -5.68 4.35 2.58
C GLY A 97 -5.51 4.04 1.09
N ARG A 98 -6.32 4.65 0.21
CA ARG A 98 -6.32 4.42 -1.24
C ARG A 98 -6.10 5.73 -2.01
N PRO A 99 -4.93 6.39 -1.90
CA PRO A 99 -4.71 7.71 -2.50
C PRO A 99 -4.87 7.68 -4.03
N ALA A 100 -5.45 8.76 -4.58
CA ALA A 100 -5.70 8.94 -6.01
C ALA A 100 -5.39 10.38 -6.48
N PRO A 101 -4.11 10.78 -6.57
CA PRO A 101 -3.73 12.17 -6.84
C PRO A 101 -4.00 12.63 -8.29
N THR A 102 -4.06 11.70 -9.25
CA THR A 102 -4.21 11.99 -10.68
C THR A 102 -5.58 11.56 -11.21
N LYS A 103 -5.98 12.05 -12.40
CA LYS A 103 -7.19 11.59 -13.10
C LYS A 103 -7.12 10.08 -13.36
N ALA A 104 -5.98 9.59 -13.85
CA ALA A 104 -5.76 8.16 -14.08
C ALA A 104 -5.87 7.32 -12.79
N ALA A 105 -5.35 7.82 -11.66
CA ALA A 105 -5.50 7.13 -10.39
C ALA A 105 -6.97 7.09 -9.92
N LEU A 106 -7.74 8.17 -10.15
CA LEU A 106 -9.17 8.19 -9.87
C LEU A 106 -9.95 7.20 -10.75
N VAL A 107 -9.60 7.06 -12.03
CA VAL A 107 -10.16 6.04 -12.92
C VAL A 107 -9.89 4.64 -12.38
N ALA A 108 -8.63 4.33 -12.06
CA ALA A 108 -8.27 3.01 -11.53
C ALA A 108 -9.03 2.67 -10.23
N ARG A 109 -9.25 3.66 -9.35
CA ARG A 109 -10.05 3.47 -8.14
C ARG A 109 -11.54 3.31 -8.43
N ALA A 110 -12.10 4.11 -9.34
CA ALA A 110 -13.49 3.99 -9.76
C ALA A 110 -13.79 2.61 -10.37
N LEU A 111 -12.87 2.06 -11.17
CA LEU A 111 -12.95 0.69 -11.70
C LEU A 111 -12.91 -0.35 -10.57
N GLN A 112 -11.98 -0.23 -9.61
CA GLN A 112 -11.89 -1.13 -8.45
C GLN A 112 -13.15 -1.09 -7.57
N ASP A 113 -13.81 0.06 -7.52
CA ASP A 113 -15.00 0.28 -6.70
C ASP A 113 -16.30 -0.08 -7.44
N GLY A 114 -16.20 -0.39 -8.74
CA GLY A 114 -17.34 -0.72 -9.61
C GLY A 114 -18.22 0.48 -9.96
N LEU A 115 -17.66 1.70 -9.90
CA LEU A 115 -18.36 2.94 -10.25
C LEU A 115 -18.34 3.22 -11.76
N VAL A 116 -17.31 2.72 -12.45
CA VAL A 116 -17.11 2.83 -13.90
C VAL A 116 -16.84 1.43 -14.43
N ASP A 117 -17.33 1.14 -15.63
CA ASP A 117 -16.92 -0.04 -16.39
C ASP A 117 -15.86 0.33 -17.44
N ILE A 118 -14.99 -0.63 -17.79
CA ILE A 118 -13.94 -0.38 -18.77
C ILE A 118 -14.48 -0.03 -20.16
N SER A 119 -15.73 -0.40 -20.44
CA SER A 119 -16.44 -0.09 -21.68
C SER A 119 -16.87 1.38 -21.79
N GLU A 120 -16.82 2.14 -20.69
CA GLU A 120 -17.25 3.54 -20.63
C GLU A 120 -16.09 4.56 -20.66
N LEU A 121 -14.86 4.08 -20.83
CA LEU A 121 -13.61 4.86 -20.88
C LEU A 121 -13.20 5.17 -22.32
#